data_AF-A0A2K6KDG5-F1
#
_entry.id   AF-A0A2K6KDG5-F1
#
_cell.length_a   1.000
_cell.length_b   1.000
_cell.length_c   1.000
_cell.angle_alpha   90.00
_cell.angle_beta   90.00
_cell.angle_gamma   90.00
#
_symmetry.space_group_name_H-M   'P 1'
#
loop_
_entity.id
_entity.type
_entity.pdbx_description
1 polymer ?
#
loop_
_entity_poly.entity_id
_entity_poly.type
_entity_poly.pdbx_seq_one_letter_code
_entity_poly.pdbx_strand_id
1 'polypeptide(L)'
;MRRLSGTSGSWNLSLSKALACPAHLTSGWIWSRESQKEIEKEREACRQRTTAFQRDLEAKYHAMISENRRAVAQLSLELEKEQNRTASYREALISQGRKLVEEKKLLEQERAQVMQEKRQVQPLRNAYLSCLQKEENWQRRARLLLKEFEAVLTERQNIYCSLFLPRSKRLELEKSLLVRASVDPVAADLEMAAGLTDIFQHDTYCGDVWNTNKRQNGRLMWLYLKYWELVVELKKFKRVEEAILEK
;
A
#
# COMPACT_ATOMS: atom_id res chain seq x y z
N MET A 1 31.77 -72.58 -14.15
CA MET A 1 32.95 -73.00 -14.94
C MET A 1 34.22 -72.35 -14.37
N ARG A 2 35.05 -73.13 -13.68
CA ARG A 2 36.53 -73.13 -13.67
C ARG A 2 36.98 -74.01 -12.50
N ARG A 3 37.53 -75.19 -12.82
CA ARG A 3 38.38 -75.97 -11.93
C ARG A 3 39.77 -75.35 -11.97
N LEU A 4 40.49 -75.38 -10.84
CA LEU A 4 41.92 -75.64 -10.82
C LEU A 4 42.22 -76.63 -9.70
N SER A 5 43.18 -77.48 -9.99
CA SER A 5 43.53 -78.78 -9.41
C SER A 5 44.88 -78.74 -8.70
N GLY A 6 45.15 -79.74 -7.85
CA GLY A 6 46.48 -80.12 -7.34
C GLY A 6 46.62 -79.86 -5.83
N THR A 7 47.19 -80.74 -4.99
CA THR A 7 48.09 -81.87 -5.28
C THR A 7 48.20 -82.78 -4.04
N SER A 8 48.53 -84.03 -4.31
CA SER A 8 48.72 -85.20 -3.44
C SER A 8 49.95 -85.17 -2.53
N GLY A 9 49.90 -85.97 -1.46
CA GLY A 9 51.07 -86.54 -0.76
C GLY A 9 50.61 -87.28 0.51
N SER A 10 50.18 -88.55 0.46
CA SER A 10 51.01 -89.77 0.50
C SER A 10 52.05 -89.80 1.64
N TRP A 11 51.67 -90.38 2.78
CA TRP A 11 52.59 -91.17 3.60
C TRP A 11 51.87 -92.44 4.06
N ASN A 12 52.27 -93.55 3.45
CA ASN A 12 51.88 -94.91 3.81
C ASN A 12 52.59 -95.35 5.09
N LEU A 13 51.92 -96.26 5.79
CA LEU A 13 52.40 -97.00 6.94
C LEU A 13 53.72 -97.74 6.65
N SER A 14 54.61 -97.75 7.64
CA SER A 14 55.35 -98.96 7.99
C SER A 14 55.72 -98.95 9.47
N LEU A 15 54.86 -99.58 10.29
CA LEU A 15 55.25 -100.05 11.61
C LEU A 15 55.51 -101.55 11.49
N SER A 16 56.73 -101.99 11.76
CA SER A 16 57.01 -103.40 12.04
C SER A 16 58.07 -103.52 13.14
N LYS A 17 57.51 -103.66 14.35
CA LYS A 17 57.95 -104.47 15.51
C LYS A 17 59.38 -104.31 16.04
N ALA A 18 59.47 -103.90 17.30
CA ALA A 18 60.38 -104.54 18.27
C ALA A 18 59.85 -104.37 19.72
N LEU A 19 59.50 -105.52 20.31
CA LEU A 19 59.71 -105.95 21.69
C LEU A 19 59.31 -105.05 22.89
N ALA A 20 58.31 -105.55 23.61
CA ALA A 20 58.28 -105.81 25.07
C ALA A 20 58.75 -104.73 26.07
N CYS A 21 57.81 -104.22 26.86
CA CYS A 21 57.95 -104.06 28.31
C CYS A 21 56.54 -103.97 28.95
N PRO A 22 56.14 -104.92 29.82
CA PRO A 22 54.84 -104.91 30.50
C PRO A 22 54.95 -104.34 31.92
N ALA A 23 54.42 -103.14 32.17
CA ALA A 23 54.02 -102.71 33.51
C ALA A 23 53.13 -101.45 33.45
N HIS A 24 52.07 -101.45 34.27
CA HIS A 24 51.19 -100.31 34.60
C HIS A 24 50.05 -99.96 33.63
N LEU A 25 48.97 -100.74 33.66
CA LEU A 25 47.65 -100.37 33.13
C LEU A 25 46.55 -100.69 34.16
N THR A 26 46.49 -99.95 35.27
CA THR A 26 45.27 -99.91 36.10
C THR A 26 44.94 -98.53 36.69
N SER A 27 45.86 -97.56 36.68
CA SER A 27 45.60 -96.20 37.23
C SER A 27 45.15 -95.15 36.20
N GLY A 28 45.31 -95.41 34.89
CA GLY A 28 44.96 -94.46 33.82
C GLY A 28 43.51 -94.55 33.31
N TRP A 29 42.85 -95.69 33.53
CA TRP A 29 41.50 -95.94 33.00
C TRP A 29 40.39 -95.19 33.74
N ILE A 30 40.57 -94.95 35.05
CA ILE A 30 39.61 -94.19 35.87
C ILE A 30 39.75 -92.68 35.58
N TRP A 31 40.99 -92.18 35.48
CA TRP A 31 41.28 -90.78 35.14
C TRP A 31 40.81 -90.40 33.72
N SER A 32 40.89 -91.30 32.75
CA SER A 32 40.37 -91.04 31.40
C SER A 32 38.85 -90.95 31.35
N ARG A 33 38.11 -91.68 32.22
CA ARG A 33 36.64 -91.72 32.20
C ARG A 33 36.00 -90.52 32.89
N GLU A 34 36.54 -90.10 34.03
CA GLU A 34 36.12 -88.87 34.74
C GLU A 34 36.45 -87.63 33.90
N SER A 35 37.65 -87.61 33.28
CA SER A 35 38.06 -86.55 32.35
C SER A 35 37.16 -86.47 31.11
N GLN A 36 36.77 -87.61 30.53
CA GLN A 36 35.84 -87.64 29.39
C GLN A 36 34.50 -87.00 29.72
N LYS A 37 33.93 -87.29 30.90
CA LYS A 37 32.65 -86.73 31.34
C LYS A 37 32.71 -85.23 31.57
N GLU A 38 33.77 -84.72 32.17
CA GLU A 38 33.92 -83.27 32.37
C GLU A 38 34.16 -82.55 31.03
N ILE A 39 34.90 -83.17 30.10
CA ILE A 39 35.05 -82.67 28.72
C ILE A 39 33.70 -82.63 28.00
N GLU A 40 32.86 -83.65 28.14
CA GLU A 40 31.53 -83.69 27.53
C GLU A 40 30.59 -82.65 28.13
N LYS A 41 30.59 -82.50 29.45
CA LYS A 41 29.82 -81.49 30.17
C LYS A 41 30.23 -80.07 29.79
N GLU A 42 31.53 -79.78 29.71
CA GLU A 42 32.02 -78.48 29.23
C GLU A 42 31.76 -78.26 27.74
N ARG A 43 31.81 -79.31 26.91
CA ARG A 43 31.39 -79.22 25.50
C ARG A 43 29.91 -78.92 25.35
N GLU A 44 29.06 -79.50 26.18
CA GLU A 44 27.62 -79.20 26.22
C GLU A 44 27.36 -77.79 26.73
N ALA A 45 28.02 -77.37 27.81
CA ALA A 45 27.94 -76.01 28.32
C ALA A 45 28.45 -74.97 27.31
N CYS A 46 29.52 -75.28 26.57
CA CYS A 46 30.03 -74.45 25.48
C CYS A 46 29.03 -74.38 24.33
N ARG A 47 28.48 -75.52 23.89
CA ARG A 47 27.43 -75.57 22.86
C ARG A 47 26.19 -74.76 23.26
N GLN A 48 25.71 -74.92 24.49
CA GLN A 48 24.58 -74.14 25.01
C GLN A 48 24.89 -72.64 25.00
N ARG A 49 26.07 -72.23 25.47
CA ARG A 49 26.53 -70.82 25.41
C ARG A 49 26.56 -70.28 23.99
N THR A 50 27.09 -71.03 23.02
CA THR A 50 27.12 -70.63 21.61
C THR A 50 25.70 -70.48 21.04
N THR A 51 24.80 -71.43 21.31
CA THR A 51 23.41 -71.34 20.83
C THR A 51 22.63 -70.19 21.45
N ALA A 52 22.84 -69.90 22.74
CA ALA A 52 22.22 -68.77 23.42
C ALA A 52 22.74 -67.44 22.86
N PHE A 53 24.05 -67.33 22.67
CA PHE A 53 24.68 -66.16 22.05
C PHE A 53 24.18 -65.93 20.62
N GLN A 54 24.06 -67.01 19.82
CA GLN A 54 23.55 -66.91 18.46
C GLN A 54 22.09 -66.42 18.42
N ARG A 55 21.21 -66.95 19.29
CA ARG A 55 19.82 -66.49 19.37
C ARG A 55 19.69 -65.03 19.81
N ASP A 56 20.49 -64.59 20.78
CA ASP A 56 20.50 -63.20 21.24
C ASP A 56 20.97 -62.24 20.12
N LEU A 57 21.99 -62.64 19.37
CA LEU A 57 22.48 -61.88 18.21
C LEU A 57 21.42 -61.79 17.11
N GLU A 58 20.75 -62.90 16.78
CA GLU A 58 19.66 -62.94 15.81
C GLU A 58 18.48 -62.06 16.25
N ALA A 59 18.10 -62.13 17.54
CA ALA A 59 17.04 -61.28 18.10
C ALA A 59 17.38 -59.79 18.02
N LYS A 60 18.61 -59.41 18.39
CA LYS A 60 19.10 -58.02 18.27
C LYS A 60 19.14 -57.54 16.82
N TYR A 61 19.57 -58.40 15.90
CA TYR A 61 19.58 -58.08 14.47
C TYR A 61 18.17 -57.86 13.91
N HIS A 62 17.22 -58.74 14.25
CA HIS A 62 15.82 -58.58 13.86
C HIS A 62 15.19 -57.33 14.46
N ALA A 63 15.47 -57.02 15.73
CA ALA A 63 15.01 -55.80 16.38
C ALA A 63 15.54 -54.56 15.64
N MET A 64 16.85 -54.51 15.37
CA MET A 64 17.50 -53.43 14.63
C MET A 64 16.92 -53.25 13.22
N ILE A 65 16.69 -54.34 12.48
CA ILE A 65 16.04 -54.26 11.16
C ILE A 65 14.63 -53.69 11.28
N SER A 66 13.85 -54.14 12.27
CA SER A 66 12.47 -53.67 12.46
C SER A 66 12.41 -52.17 12.80
N GLU A 67 13.39 -51.69 13.57
CA GLU A 67 13.51 -50.29 13.96
C GLU A 67 13.97 -49.46 12.77
N ASN A 68 15.00 -49.89 12.06
CA ASN A 68 15.46 -49.23 10.83
C ASN A 68 14.35 -49.15 9.78
N ARG A 69 13.56 -50.21 9.58
CA ARG A 69 12.41 -50.19 8.66
C ARG A 69 11.37 -49.16 9.09
N ARG A 70 11.09 -49.04 10.39
CA ARG A 70 10.16 -48.04 10.93
C ARG A 70 10.70 -46.61 10.73
N ALA A 71 11.97 -46.37 11.03
CA ALA A 71 12.61 -45.08 10.84
C ALA A 71 12.61 -44.66 9.35
N VAL A 72 12.95 -45.58 8.44
CA VAL A 72 12.91 -45.32 6.99
C VAL A 72 11.49 -45.00 6.51
N ALA A 73 10.48 -45.73 6.99
CA ALA A 73 9.09 -45.45 6.65
C ALA A 73 8.64 -44.06 7.14
N GLN A 74 9.04 -43.67 8.36
CA GLN A 74 8.75 -42.33 8.91
C GLN A 74 9.42 -41.23 8.09
N LEU A 75 10.71 -41.36 7.79
CA LEU A 75 11.46 -40.38 6.99
C LEU A 75 10.91 -40.27 5.56
N SER A 76 10.47 -41.37 4.96
CA SER A 76 9.85 -41.37 3.64
C SER A 76 8.55 -40.57 3.63
N LEU A 77 7.73 -40.73 4.67
CA LEU A 77 6.48 -39.99 4.83
C LEU A 77 6.74 -38.49 5.05
N GLU A 78 7.74 -38.13 5.85
CA GLU A 78 8.13 -36.72 6.05
C GLU A 78 8.65 -36.08 4.76
N LEU A 79 9.47 -36.80 3.99
CA LEU A 79 9.95 -36.34 2.69
C LEU A 79 8.79 -36.08 1.72
N GLU A 80 7.80 -36.98 1.66
CA GLU A 80 6.62 -36.81 0.82
C GLU A 80 5.78 -35.59 1.26
N LYS A 81 5.62 -35.36 2.57
CA LYS A 81 4.94 -34.17 3.10
C LYS A 81 5.65 -32.89 2.69
N GLU A 82 6.98 -32.84 2.81
CA GLU A 82 7.76 -31.66 2.42
C GLU A 82 7.75 -31.41 0.91
N GLN A 83 7.77 -32.48 0.10
CA GLN A 83 7.60 -32.37 -1.36
C GLN A 83 6.23 -31.79 -1.71
N ASN A 84 5.16 -32.29 -1.09
CA ASN A 84 3.80 -31.79 -1.29
C ASN A 84 3.63 -30.33 -0.83
N ARG A 85 4.22 -29.95 0.31
CA ARG A 85 4.25 -28.56 0.78
C ARG A 85 4.96 -27.65 -0.23
N THR A 86 6.13 -28.07 -0.69
CA THR A 86 6.92 -27.31 -1.67
C THR A 86 6.17 -27.14 -2.99
N ALA A 87 5.50 -28.19 -3.47
CA ALA A 87 4.66 -28.12 -4.67
C ALA A 87 3.49 -27.13 -4.49
N SER A 88 2.77 -27.24 -3.36
CA SER A 88 1.65 -26.32 -3.03
C SER A 88 2.10 -24.86 -2.97
N TYR A 89 3.23 -24.56 -2.33
CA TYR A 89 3.76 -23.19 -2.29
C TYR A 89 4.16 -22.67 -3.67
N ARG A 90 4.76 -23.52 -4.51
CA ARG A 90 5.10 -23.14 -5.90
C ARG A 90 3.84 -22.81 -6.70
N GLU A 91 2.80 -23.62 -6.59
CA GLU A 91 1.52 -23.37 -7.27
C GLU A 91 0.85 -22.10 -6.77
N ALA A 92 0.83 -21.87 -5.46
CA ALA A 92 0.30 -20.64 -4.86
C ALA A 92 1.04 -19.40 -5.40
N LEU A 93 2.38 -19.44 -5.43
CA LEU A 93 3.21 -18.35 -5.98
C LEU A 93 2.94 -18.11 -7.46
N ILE A 94 2.80 -19.16 -8.27
CA ILE A 94 2.46 -19.03 -9.70
C ILE A 94 1.07 -18.39 -9.85
N SER A 95 0.09 -18.84 -9.05
CA SER A 95 -1.28 -18.30 -9.10
C SER A 95 -1.32 -16.83 -8.71
N GLN A 96 -0.56 -16.44 -7.67
CA GLN A 96 -0.45 -15.07 -7.22
C GLN A 96 0.27 -14.21 -8.25
N GLY A 97 1.36 -14.72 -8.85
CA GLY A 97 2.06 -14.05 -9.94
C GLY A 97 1.15 -13.77 -11.13
N ARG A 98 0.32 -14.74 -11.54
CA ARG A 98 -0.67 -14.53 -12.62
C ARG A 98 -1.68 -13.46 -12.28
N LYS A 99 -2.23 -13.47 -11.06
CA LYS A 99 -3.18 -12.44 -10.60
C LYS A 99 -2.57 -11.03 -10.65
N LEU A 100 -1.35 -10.87 -10.13
CA LEU A 100 -0.65 -9.58 -10.13
C LEU A 100 -0.37 -9.07 -11.55
N VAL A 101 -0.07 -9.97 -12.49
CA VAL A 101 0.15 -9.58 -13.90
C VAL A 101 -1.15 -9.07 -14.53
N GLU A 102 -2.28 -9.73 -14.29
CA GLU A 102 -3.58 -9.28 -14.81
C GLU A 102 -4.02 -7.97 -14.14
N GLU A 103 -3.87 -7.83 -12.82
CA GLU A 103 -4.15 -6.57 -12.11
C GLU A 103 -3.30 -5.42 -12.64
N LYS A 104 -1.99 -5.65 -12.84
CA LYS A 104 -1.10 -4.65 -13.42
C LYS A 104 -1.57 -4.22 -14.81
N LYS A 105 -1.99 -5.16 -15.65
CA LYS A 105 -2.49 -4.88 -16.99
C LYS A 105 -3.76 -4.03 -16.97
N LEU A 106 -4.68 -4.32 -16.06
CA LEU A 106 -5.90 -3.51 -15.86
C LEU A 106 -5.55 -2.10 -15.41
N LEU A 107 -4.67 -1.95 -14.42
CA LEU A 107 -4.21 -0.64 -13.94
C LEU A 107 -3.48 0.17 -15.02
N GLU A 108 -2.70 -0.48 -15.88
CA GLU A 108 -2.06 0.19 -17.02
C GLU A 108 -3.08 0.68 -18.04
N GLN A 109 -4.16 -0.07 -18.28
CA GLN A 109 -5.28 0.35 -19.14
C GLN A 109 -6.06 1.53 -18.55
N GLU A 110 -6.44 1.45 -17.28
CA GLU A 110 -7.11 2.56 -16.57
C GLU A 110 -6.25 3.82 -16.58
N ARG A 111 -4.94 3.69 -16.31
CA ARG A 111 -4.02 4.82 -16.39
C ARG A 111 -3.96 5.41 -17.79
N ALA A 112 -3.93 4.58 -18.83
CA ALA A 112 -3.94 5.07 -20.21
C ALA A 112 -5.23 5.83 -20.53
N GLN A 113 -6.38 5.32 -20.09
CA GLN A 113 -7.69 5.96 -20.24
C GLN A 113 -7.72 7.33 -19.54
N VAL A 114 -7.35 7.39 -18.25
CA VAL A 114 -7.31 8.64 -17.49
C VAL A 114 -6.36 9.65 -18.14
N MET A 115 -5.22 9.21 -18.65
CA MET A 115 -4.28 10.08 -19.35
C MET A 115 -4.85 10.60 -20.67
N GLN A 116 -5.65 9.81 -21.38
CA GLN A 116 -6.35 10.23 -22.59
C GLN A 116 -7.46 11.24 -22.28
N GLU A 117 -8.31 10.96 -21.29
CA GLU A 117 -9.37 11.89 -20.83
C GLU A 117 -8.76 13.22 -20.36
N LYS A 118 -7.67 13.15 -19.58
CA LYS A 118 -6.92 14.35 -19.17
C LYS A 118 -6.44 15.15 -20.38
N ARG A 119 -5.89 14.50 -21.41
CA ARG A 119 -5.45 15.17 -22.65
C ARG A 119 -6.63 15.82 -23.40
N GLN A 120 -7.81 15.21 -23.37
CA GLN A 120 -9.02 15.77 -24.00
C GLN A 120 -9.55 17.00 -23.25
N VAL A 121 -9.49 17.00 -21.91
CA VAL A 121 -9.97 18.11 -21.08
C VAL A 121 -8.92 19.22 -20.90
N GLN A 122 -7.63 18.93 -21.13
CA GLN A 122 -6.54 19.88 -20.95
C GLN A 122 -6.71 21.20 -21.75
N PRO A 123 -7.13 21.20 -23.03
CA PRO A 123 -7.37 22.42 -23.78
C PRO A 123 -8.49 23.27 -23.19
N LEU A 124 -9.61 22.65 -22.79
CA LEU A 124 -10.74 23.32 -22.13
C LEU A 124 -10.29 23.95 -20.80
N ARG A 125 -9.52 23.20 -19.99
CA ARG A 125 -8.94 23.71 -18.74
C ARG A 125 -8.03 24.92 -18.98
N ASN A 126 -7.15 24.84 -19.99
CA ASN A 126 -6.25 25.94 -20.33
C ASN A 126 -7.02 27.17 -20.83
N ALA A 127 -8.07 26.98 -21.64
CA ALA A 127 -8.95 28.05 -22.10
C ALA A 127 -9.66 28.72 -20.90
N TYR A 128 -10.24 27.95 -19.98
CA TYR A 128 -10.85 28.45 -18.76
C TYR A 128 -9.88 29.29 -17.92
N LEU A 129 -8.66 28.79 -17.68
CA LEU A 129 -7.64 29.53 -16.93
C LEU A 129 -7.21 30.82 -17.63
N SER A 130 -7.08 30.81 -18.96
CA SER A 130 -6.76 32.00 -19.74
C SER A 130 -7.86 33.06 -19.66
N CYS A 131 -9.13 32.66 -19.77
CA CYS A 131 -10.27 33.57 -19.62
C CYS A 131 -10.33 34.19 -18.21
N LEU A 132 -10.14 33.36 -17.17
CA LEU A 132 -10.08 33.85 -15.79
C LEU A 132 -8.99 34.90 -15.58
N GLN A 133 -7.81 34.72 -16.16
CA GLN A 133 -6.70 35.66 -16.03
C GLN A 133 -7.01 37.01 -16.71
N LYS A 134 -7.72 37.00 -17.85
CA LYS A 134 -8.16 38.24 -18.52
C LYS A 134 -9.16 39.01 -17.66
N GLU A 135 -10.13 38.31 -17.06
CA GLU A 135 -11.14 38.92 -16.20
C GLU A 135 -10.57 39.44 -14.88
N GLU A 136 -9.44 38.90 -14.40
CA GLU A 136 -8.82 39.36 -13.15
C GLU A 136 -8.45 40.85 -13.18
N ASN A 137 -7.95 41.34 -14.32
CA ASN A 137 -7.61 42.75 -14.49
C ASN A 137 -8.85 43.66 -14.43
N TRP A 138 -9.94 43.24 -15.08
CA TRP A 138 -11.21 43.97 -15.03
C TRP A 138 -11.78 43.96 -13.60
N GLN A 139 -11.79 42.80 -12.93
CA GLN A 139 -12.26 42.64 -11.57
C GLN A 139 -11.47 43.52 -10.58
N ARG A 140 -10.14 43.61 -10.75
CA ARG A 140 -9.29 44.49 -9.94
C ARG A 140 -9.67 45.96 -10.13
N ARG A 141 -9.89 46.40 -11.37
CA ARG A 141 -10.34 47.77 -11.67
C ARG A 141 -11.72 48.05 -11.08
N ALA A 142 -12.67 47.12 -11.20
CA ALA A 142 -14.01 47.24 -10.64
C ALA A 142 -13.99 47.39 -9.12
N ARG A 143 -13.19 46.58 -8.41
CA ARG A 143 -13.05 46.69 -6.95
C ARG A 143 -12.42 48.00 -6.50
N LEU A 144 -11.43 48.51 -7.25
CA LEU A 144 -10.83 49.82 -6.96
C LEU A 144 -11.85 50.94 -7.18
N LEU A 145 -12.55 50.90 -8.30
CA LEU A 145 -13.62 51.84 -8.61
C LEU A 145 -14.69 51.85 -7.52
N LEU A 146 -15.20 50.70 -7.09
CA LEU A 146 -16.21 50.61 -6.04
C LEU A 146 -15.74 51.21 -4.71
N LYS A 147 -14.47 51.02 -4.33
CA LYS A 147 -13.88 51.67 -3.14
C LYS A 147 -13.82 53.18 -3.26
N GLU A 148 -13.53 53.70 -4.45
CA GLU A 148 -13.51 55.14 -4.69
C GLU A 148 -14.92 55.73 -4.63
N PHE A 149 -15.91 55.05 -5.22
CA PHE A 149 -17.32 55.43 -5.12
C PHE A 149 -17.83 55.34 -3.68
N GLU A 150 -17.46 54.31 -2.92
CA GLU A 150 -17.77 54.18 -1.49
C GLU A 150 -17.27 55.39 -0.69
N ALA A 151 -16.01 55.80 -0.90
CA ALA A 151 -15.43 56.93 -0.18
C ALA A 151 -16.20 58.23 -0.46
N VAL A 152 -16.55 58.48 -1.72
CA VAL A 152 -17.29 59.69 -2.12
C VAL A 152 -18.75 59.65 -1.65
N LEU A 153 -19.41 58.50 -1.74
CA LEU A 153 -20.78 58.30 -1.21
C LEU A 153 -20.82 58.48 0.30
N THR A 154 -19.81 57.99 1.02
CA THR A 154 -19.68 58.19 2.47
C THR A 154 -19.57 59.68 2.81
N GLU A 155 -18.77 60.45 2.07
CA GLU A 155 -18.65 61.89 2.28
C GLU A 155 -19.94 62.63 1.88
N ARG A 156 -20.59 62.24 0.78
CA ARG A 156 -21.91 62.76 0.38
C ARG A 156 -22.92 62.56 1.51
N GLN A 157 -23.00 61.36 2.07
CA GLN A 157 -23.96 61.04 3.12
C GLN A 157 -23.62 61.72 4.45
N ASN A 158 -22.33 61.90 4.74
CA ASN A 158 -21.88 62.70 5.87
C ASN A 158 -22.31 64.17 5.74
N ILE A 159 -22.23 64.76 4.54
CA ILE A 159 -22.75 66.12 4.28
C ILE A 159 -24.27 66.16 4.40
N TYR A 160 -24.97 65.14 3.90
CA TYR A 160 -26.44 65.05 4.01
C TYR A 160 -26.91 65.04 5.47
N CYS A 161 -26.24 64.25 6.32
CA CYS A 161 -26.60 64.08 7.73
C CYS A 161 -26.05 65.17 8.66
N SER A 162 -25.14 66.03 8.18
CA SER A 162 -24.58 67.12 8.97
C SER A 162 -25.41 68.40 8.83
N LEU A 163 -25.62 69.09 9.96
CA LEU A 163 -26.29 70.40 9.98
C LEU A 163 -25.36 71.56 9.56
N PHE A 164 -24.04 71.35 9.61
CA PHE A 164 -23.04 72.42 9.43
C PHE A 164 -22.35 72.39 8.07
N LEU A 165 -22.46 71.28 7.32
CA LEU A 165 -21.79 71.14 6.04
C LEU A 165 -22.61 71.75 4.90
N PRO A 166 -21.97 72.42 3.92
CA PRO A 166 -22.67 73.14 2.87
C PRO A 166 -23.37 72.18 1.88
N ARG A 167 -24.65 72.45 1.61
CA ARG A 167 -25.46 71.68 0.63
C ARG A 167 -24.92 71.76 -0.80
N SER A 168 -24.24 72.85 -1.17
CA SER A 168 -23.60 72.99 -2.49
C SER A 168 -22.56 71.90 -2.73
N LYS A 169 -21.72 71.61 -1.72
CA LYS A 169 -20.71 70.54 -1.78
C LYS A 169 -21.36 69.17 -2.02
N ARG A 170 -22.52 68.91 -1.42
CA ARG A 170 -23.28 67.66 -1.67
C ARG A 170 -23.68 67.54 -3.15
N LEU A 171 -24.25 68.60 -3.72
CA LEU A 171 -24.70 68.62 -5.12
C LEU A 171 -23.52 68.47 -6.10
N GLU A 172 -22.36 69.03 -5.78
CA GLU A 172 -21.13 68.86 -6.58
C GLU A 172 -20.67 67.40 -6.59
N LEU A 173 -20.68 66.73 -5.43
CA LEU A 173 -20.36 65.30 -5.34
C LEU A 173 -21.35 64.43 -6.13
N GLU A 174 -22.65 64.72 -6.02
CA GLU A 174 -23.70 63.97 -6.75
C GLU A 174 -23.52 64.10 -8.27
N LYS A 175 -23.28 65.32 -8.77
CA LYS A 175 -23.00 65.56 -10.21
C LYS A 175 -21.73 64.85 -10.66
N SER A 176 -20.65 64.95 -9.87
CA SER A 176 -19.38 64.30 -10.16
C SER A 176 -19.52 62.77 -10.25
N LEU A 177 -20.25 62.17 -9.30
CA LEU A 177 -20.52 60.74 -9.28
C LEU A 177 -21.31 60.26 -10.50
N LEU A 178 -22.35 60.98 -10.92
CA LEU A 178 -23.15 60.62 -12.10
C LEU A 178 -22.36 60.73 -13.39
N VAL A 179 -21.58 61.80 -13.57
CA VAL A 179 -20.70 61.96 -14.73
C VAL A 179 -19.69 60.82 -14.76
N ARG A 180 -19.02 60.55 -13.64
CA ARG A 180 -18.04 59.48 -13.55
C ARG A 180 -18.67 58.10 -13.81
N ALA A 181 -19.86 57.84 -13.29
CA ALA A 181 -20.56 56.59 -13.51
C ALA A 181 -20.98 56.36 -14.97
N SER A 182 -21.15 57.45 -15.73
CA SER A 182 -21.53 57.40 -17.15
C SER A 182 -20.32 57.32 -18.08
N VAL A 183 -19.17 57.88 -17.67
CA VAL A 183 -17.94 57.94 -18.48
C VAL A 183 -17.02 56.75 -18.22
N ASP A 184 -16.95 56.27 -16.98
CA ASP A 184 -16.10 55.13 -16.64
C ASP A 184 -16.71 53.84 -17.22
N PRO A 185 -15.96 53.09 -18.06
CA PRO A 185 -16.50 51.92 -18.74
C PRO A 185 -16.88 50.80 -17.77
N VAL A 186 -16.24 50.70 -16.61
CA VAL A 186 -16.57 49.71 -15.59
C VAL A 186 -17.82 50.13 -14.84
N ALA A 187 -17.95 51.43 -14.52
CA ALA A 187 -19.16 51.95 -13.86
C ALA A 187 -20.40 51.84 -14.77
N ALA A 188 -20.23 52.12 -16.06
CA ALA A 188 -21.27 52.00 -17.07
C ALA A 188 -21.70 50.53 -17.26
N ASP A 189 -20.74 49.60 -17.32
CA ASP A 189 -21.01 48.17 -17.36
C ASP A 189 -21.74 47.68 -16.09
N LEU A 190 -21.49 48.28 -14.93
CA LEU A 190 -22.22 48.00 -13.68
C LEU A 190 -23.55 48.78 -13.55
N GLU A 191 -23.92 49.56 -14.58
CA GLU A 191 -25.12 50.40 -14.61
C GLU A 191 -25.27 51.30 -13.37
N MET A 192 -24.13 51.77 -12.84
CA MET A 192 -24.09 52.47 -11.55
C MET A 192 -24.88 53.78 -11.56
N ALA A 193 -25.02 54.45 -12.70
CA ALA A 193 -25.73 55.73 -12.81
C ALA A 193 -27.20 55.64 -12.33
N ALA A 194 -27.89 54.54 -12.67
CA ALA A 194 -29.27 54.32 -12.23
C ALA A 194 -29.35 54.13 -10.70
N GLY A 195 -28.47 53.28 -10.14
CA GLY A 195 -28.43 53.07 -8.69
C GLY A 195 -28.00 54.31 -7.90
N LEU A 196 -27.09 55.12 -8.43
CA LEU A 196 -26.71 56.40 -7.82
C LEU A 196 -27.87 57.39 -7.80
N THR A 197 -28.66 57.45 -8.88
CA THR A 197 -29.85 58.29 -8.94
C THR A 197 -30.86 57.87 -7.87
N ASP A 198 -31.06 56.56 -7.69
CA ASP A 198 -31.92 56.01 -6.65
C ASP A 198 -31.42 56.35 -5.24
N ILE A 199 -30.12 56.17 -4.98
CA ILE A 199 -29.48 56.55 -3.70
C ILE A 199 -29.71 58.04 -3.39
N PHE A 200 -29.51 58.93 -4.37
CA PHE A 200 -29.61 60.37 -4.12
C PHE A 200 -31.04 60.81 -3.81
N GLN A 201 -32.04 60.13 -4.37
CA GLN A 201 -33.45 60.41 -4.16
C GLN A 201 -33.96 59.82 -2.84
N HIS A 202 -33.51 58.61 -2.47
CA HIS A 202 -34.18 57.82 -1.45
C HIS A 202 -33.33 57.54 -0.18
N ASP A 203 -32.01 57.76 -0.20
CA ASP A 203 -31.17 57.49 0.99
C ASP A 203 -31.19 58.64 2.00
N THR A 204 -32.20 58.62 2.86
CA THR A 204 -32.43 59.65 3.89
C THR A 204 -31.94 59.27 5.28
N TYR A 205 -31.41 58.05 5.47
CA TYR A 205 -31.06 57.54 6.79
C TYR A 205 -29.78 58.19 7.34
N CYS A 206 -29.85 58.63 8.59
CA CYS A 206 -28.73 59.13 9.37
C CYS A 206 -28.68 58.35 10.69
N GLY A 207 -27.50 57.81 11.03
CA GLY A 207 -27.37 56.87 12.15
C GLY A 207 -27.58 57.49 13.52
N ASP A 208 -26.95 58.63 13.78
CA ASP A 208 -27.08 59.41 15.02
C ASP A 208 -26.82 60.91 14.72
N VAL A 209 -27.35 61.83 15.52
CA VAL A 209 -27.20 63.29 15.32
C VAL A 209 -25.78 63.74 15.68
N TRP A 210 -25.14 63.05 16.63
CA TRP A 210 -23.76 63.29 17.07
C TRP A 210 -22.73 62.40 16.36
N ASN A 211 -23.12 61.78 15.24
CA ASN A 211 -22.41 60.65 14.66
C ASN A 211 -20.93 60.91 14.34
N THR A 212 -20.04 60.32 15.15
CA THR A 212 -18.59 60.28 14.91
C THR A 212 -18.21 59.24 13.85
N ASN A 213 -19.09 58.25 13.59
CA ASN A 213 -18.84 57.16 12.66
C ASN A 213 -19.63 57.31 11.34
N LYS A 214 -18.96 57.87 10.33
CA LYS A 214 -19.52 58.09 8.99
C LYS A 214 -20.15 56.84 8.35
N ARG A 215 -19.73 55.63 8.73
CA ARG A 215 -20.24 54.35 8.19
C ARG A 215 -21.66 54.00 8.62
N GLN A 216 -22.20 54.67 9.64
CA GLN A 216 -23.58 54.46 10.07
C GLN A 216 -24.58 55.33 9.30
N ASN A 217 -24.09 56.28 8.50
CA ASN A 217 -24.96 57.12 7.68
C ASN A 217 -25.28 56.40 6.36
N GLY A 218 -26.52 56.56 5.93
CA GLY A 218 -27.06 55.87 4.76
C GLY A 218 -27.40 54.42 5.06
N ARG A 219 -28.40 53.90 4.37
CA ARG A 219 -28.72 52.45 4.33
C ARG A 219 -28.74 51.95 2.90
N LEU A 220 -29.34 52.75 2.02
CA LEU A 220 -29.50 52.39 0.62
C LEU A 220 -28.17 52.38 -0.12
N MET A 221 -27.27 53.35 0.15
CA MET A 221 -25.94 53.37 -0.47
C MET A 221 -25.13 52.10 -0.18
N TRP A 222 -25.24 51.55 1.04
CA TRP A 222 -24.54 50.33 1.42
C TRP A 222 -25.12 49.10 0.73
N LEU A 223 -26.46 49.06 0.59
CA LEU A 223 -27.13 48.01 -0.16
C LEU A 223 -26.67 47.99 -1.62
N TYR A 224 -26.64 49.16 -2.27
CA TYR A 224 -26.16 49.28 -3.65
C TYR A 224 -24.69 48.94 -3.82
N LEU A 225 -23.82 49.38 -2.90
CA LEU A 225 -22.40 49.00 -2.92
C LEU A 225 -22.23 47.47 -2.81
N LYS A 226 -22.98 46.81 -1.92
CA LYS A 226 -22.99 45.34 -1.82
C LYS A 226 -23.57 44.67 -3.05
N TYR A 227 -24.62 45.22 -3.62
CA TYR A 227 -25.18 44.74 -4.88
C TYR A 227 -24.13 44.81 -6.00
N TRP A 228 -23.45 45.94 -6.19
CA TRP A 228 -22.44 46.08 -7.23
C TRP A 228 -21.23 45.18 -6.99
N GLU A 229 -20.79 44.98 -5.75
CA GLU A 229 -19.76 43.99 -5.41
C GLU A 229 -20.16 42.57 -5.88
N LEU A 230 -21.41 42.17 -5.63
CA LEU A 230 -21.92 40.87 -6.07
C LEU A 230 -22.06 40.78 -7.59
N VAL A 231 -22.48 41.86 -8.26
CA VAL A 231 -22.56 41.91 -9.73
C VAL A 231 -21.17 41.75 -10.35
N VAL A 232 -20.13 42.35 -9.76
CA VAL A 232 -18.73 42.16 -10.22
C VAL A 232 -18.32 40.69 -10.14
N GLU A 233 -18.62 39.99 -9.04
CA GLU A 233 -18.32 38.55 -8.92
C GLU A 233 -19.15 37.72 -9.91
N LEU A 234 -20.43 38.02 -10.09
CA LEU A 234 -21.28 37.31 -11.03
C LEU A 234 -20.81 37.49 -12.48
N LYS A 235 -20.46 38.73 -12.88
CA LYS A 235 -20.01 39.04 -14.24
C LYS A 235 -18.71 38.32 -14.61
N LYS A 236 -17.81 38.12 -13.65
CA LYS A 236 -16.60 37.30 -13.85
C LYS A 236 -16.97 35.90 -14.34
N PHE A 237 -17.90 35.23 -13.67
CA PHE A 237 -18.28 33.87 -14.03
C PHE A 237 -19.07 33.82 -15.34
N LYS A 238 -20.00 34.76 -15.55
CA LYS A 238 -20.75 34.85 -16.81
C LYS A 238 -19.87 35.05 -18.03
N ARG A 239 -18.89 35.96 -17.96
CA ARG A 239 -17.95 36.19 -19.07
C ARG A 239 -17.05 34.99 -19.35
N VAL A 240 -16.67 34.25 -18.30
CA VAL A 240 -15.89 33.02 -18.46
C VAL A 240 -16.74 31.92 -19.09
N GLU A 241 -18.01 31.80 -18.70
CA GLU A 241 -18.98 30.88 -19.30
C GLU A 241 -19.22 31.21 -20.78
N GLU A 242 -19.54 32.46 -21.10
CA GLU A 242 -19.70 32.96 -22.48
C GLU A 242 -18.45 32.66 -23.33
N ALA A 243 -17.26 33.00 -22.84
CA ALA A 243 -16.01 32.76 -23.56
C ALA A 243 -15.65 31.28 -23.77
N ILE A 244 -16.26 30.36 -23.01
CA ILE A 244 -16.09 28.91 -23.17
C ILE A 244 -17.17 28.33 -24.09
N LEU A 245 -18.41 28.81 -24.00
CA LEU A 245 -19.53 28.33 -24.82
C LEU A 245 -19.50 28.88 -26.26
N GLU A 246 -18.90 30.05 -26.48
CA GLU A 246 -18.72 30.64 -27.82
C GLU A 246 -17.53 30.04 -28.61
N LYS A 247 -16.78 29.10 -28.01
CA LYS A 247 -15.65 28.39 -28.63
C LYS A 247 -15.96 26.93 -28.90
#